data_AF-A0A0D2PGG8-F1
#
_entry.id   AF-A0A0D2PGG8-F1
#
_cell.length_a   1.000
_cell.length_b   1.000
_cell.length_c   1.000
_cell.angle_alpha   90.00
_cell.angle_beta   90.00
_cell.angle_gamma   90.00
#
_symmetry.space_group_name_H-M   'P 1'
#
loop_
_entity.id
_entity.type
_entity.pdbx_description
1 polymer ?
#
loop_
_entity_poly.entity_id
_entity_poly.type
_entity_poly.pdbx_seq_one_letter_code
_entity_poly.pdbx_strand_id
1 'polypeptide(L)'
;MSTANVDAAAAGGVLATLITFSVSLGVIPIGAYFLSLHYLWAENSTYAAITAVVAANIILVCYIVVSLREDRRGRKPQPPEKARPESKKDK
;
A
#
# COMPACT_ATOMS: atom_id res chain seq x y z
N MET A 1 19.57 24.99 9.33
CA MET A 1 18.73 25.02 8.11
C MET A 1 18.69 23.66 7.39
N SER A 2 18.68 22.53 8.11
CA SER A 2 18.88 21.18 7.50
C SER A 2 17.77 20.16 7.85
N THR A 3 16.78 20.54 8.65
CA THR A 3 15.69 19.64 9.08
C THR A 3 14.56 19.54 8.04
N ALA A 4 14.27 20.60 7.29
CA ALA A 4 13.17 20.61 6.30
C ALA A 4 13.36 19.59 5.15
N ASN A 5 14.61 19.34 4.73
CA ASN A 5 14.88 18.39 3.64
C ASN A 5 14.73 16.93 4.06
N VAL A 6 14.90 16.62 5.36
CA VAL A 6 14.80 15.26 5.88
C VAL A 6 13.34 14.83 6.01
N ASP A 7 12.46 15.73 6.44
CA ASP A 7 11.01 15.49 6.47
C ASP A 7 10.42 15.34 5.06
N ALA A 8 10.86 16.15 4.10
CA ALA A 8 10.45 16.02 2.70
C ALA A 8 10.91 14.68 2.08
N ALA A 9 12.11 14.21 2.41
CA ALA A 9 12.63 12.92 1.95
C ALA A 9 11.89 11.73 2.59
N ALA A 10 11.57 11.81 3.88
CA ALA A 10 10.79 10.78 4.59
C ALA A 10 9.34 10.71 4.08
N ALA A 11 8.69 11.86 3.88
CA ALA A 11 7.37 11.93 3.28
C ALA A 11 7.36 11.48 1.81
N GLY A 12 8.45 11.76 1.07
CA GLY A 12 8.61 11.35 -0.32
C GLY A 12 8.67 9.83 -0.51
N GLY A 13 9.33 9.10 0.39
CA GLY A 13 9.41 7.63 0.35
C GLY A 13 8.04 6.94 0.51
N VAL A 14 7.27 7.38 1.51
CA VAL A 14 5.92 6.87 1.75
C VAL A 14 4.99 7.19 0.58
N LEU A 15 5.03 8.43 0.08
CA LEU A 15 4.20 8.83 -1.07
C LEU A 15 4.54 8.02 -2.33
N ALA A 16 5.83 7.80 -2.62
CA ALA A 16 6.26 6.98 -3.74
C ALA A 16 5.77 5.53 -3.60
N THR A 17 5.81 4.97 -2.38
CA THR A 17 5.29 3.65 -2.07
C THR A 17 3.78 3.58 -2.32
N LEU A 18 3.01 4.53 -1.79
CA LEU A 18 1.56 4.59 -1.99
C LEU A 18 1.17 4.68 -3.47
N ILE A 19 1.84 5.54 -4.25
CA ILE A 19 1.59 5.68 -5.69
C ILE A 19 1.90 4.38 -6.42
N THR A 20 3.07 3.77 -6.14
CA THR A 20 3.48 2.50 -6.74
C THR A 20 2.48 1.39 -6.47
N PHE A 21 2.00 1.27 -5.23
CA PHE A 21 1.01 0.28 -4.86
C PHE A 21 -0.37 0.57 -5.46
N SER A 22 -0.78 1.83 -5.51
CA SER A 22 -2.04 2.22 -6.14
C SER A 22 -2.08 1.83 -7.61
N VAL A 23 -1.00 2.07 -8.36
CA VAL A 23 -0.90 1.64 -9.76
C VAL A 23 -0.85 0.11 -9.86
N SER A 24 -0.06 -0.54 -9.00
CA SER A 24 0.08 -1.99 -9.00
C SER A 24 -1.24 -2.72 -8.76
N LEU A 25 -2.09 -2.19 -7.87
CA LEU A 25 -3.41 -2.75 -7.55
C LEU A 25 -4.36 -2.77 -8.76
N GLY A 26 -4.18 -1.87 -9.71
CA GLY A 26 -4.90 -1.90 -10.99
C GLY A 26 -4.21 -2.81 -11.99
N VAL A 27 -2.94 -2.53 -12.29
CA VAL A 27 -2.24 -3.16 -13.42
C VAL A 27 -2.02 -4.66 -13.21
N ILE A 28 -1.61 -5.09 -12.02
CA ILE A 28 -1.24 -6.49 -11.80
C ILE A 28 -2.45 -7.42 -11.77
N PRO A 29 -3.56 -7.15 -11.05
CA PRO A 29 -4.73 -8.03 -11.06
C PRO A 29 -5.41 -8.07 -12.43
N ILE A 30 -5.48 -6.94 -13.12
CA ILE A 30 -6.01 -6.86 -14.49
C ILE A 30 -5.11 -7.66 -15.44
N GLY A 31 -3.80 -7.48 -15.35
CA GLY A 31 -2.84 -8.26 -16.13
C GLY A 31 -2.94 -9.76 -15.84
N ALA A 32 -3.04 -10.15 -14.57
CA ALA A 32 -3.21 -11.55 -14.17
C ALA A 32 -4.50 -12.15 -14.71
N TYR A 33 -5.60 -11.38 -14.76
CA TYR A 33 -6.85 -11.81 -15.38
C TYR A 33 -6.63 -12.15 -16.87
N PHE A 34 -6.18 -11.19 -17.68
CA PHE A 34 -6.05 -11.40 -19.12
C PHE A 34 -4.98 -12.43 -19.49
N LEU A 35 -3.87 -12.46 -18.74
CA LEU A 35 -2.79 -13.43 -18.96
C LEU A 35 -3.26 -14.86 -18.64
N SER A 36 -3.95 -15.05 -17.51
CA SER A 36 -4.47 -16.36 -17.14
C SER A 36 -5.61 -16.82 -18.04
N LEU A 37 -6.46 -15.89 -18.50
CA LEU A 37 -7.55 -16.18 -19.44
C LEU A 37 -7.02 -16.79 -20.75
N HIS A 38 -5.92 -16.25 -21.29
CA HIS A 38 -5.38 -16.69 -22.57
C HIS A 38 -4.40 -17.87 -22.47
N TYR A 39 -3.64 -17.98 -21.38
CA TYR A 39 -2.53 -18.95 -21.30
C TYR A 39 -2.77 -20.14 -20.37
N LEU A 40 -3.63 -20.00 -19.35
CA LEU A 40 -3.78 -21.01 -18.29
C LEU A 40 -5.12 -21.74 -18.33
N TRP A 41 -6.19 -21.08 -18.77
CA TRP A 41 -7.56 -21.59 -18.57
C TRP A 41 -8.43 -21.64 -19.83
N ALA A 42 -7.83 -21.51 -21.02
CA ALA A 42 -8.51 -21.63 -22.32
C ALA A 42 -9.85 -20.85 -22.39
N GLU A 43 -9.81 -19.55 -22.08
CA GLU A 43 -10.95 -18.63 -22.07
C GLU A 43 -11.99 -18.83 -20.96
N ASN A 44 -11.74 -19.67 -19.95
CA ASN A 44 -12.64 -19.73 -18.79
C ASN A 44 -12.47 -18.50 -17.87
N SER A 45 -13.38 -17.53 -18.02
CA SER A 45 -13.37 -16.27 -17.28
C SER A 45 -13.53 -16.43 -15.77
N THR A 46 -14.16 -17.51 -15.29
CA THR A 46 -14.34 -17.74 -13.85
C THR A 46 -13.00 -18.05 -13.18
N TYR A 47 -12.19 -18.93 -13.76
CA TYR A 47 -10.87 -19.25 -13.20
C TYR A 47 -9.87 -18.11 -13.36
N ALA A 48 -9.98 -17.35 -14.45
CA ALA A 48 -9.19 -16.13 -14.62
C ALA A 48 -9.52 -15.06 -13.57
N ALA A 49 -10.81 -14.87 -13.26
CA ALA A 49 -11.25 -13.97 -12.20
C ALA A 49 -10.73 -14.40 -10.82
N ILE A 50 -10.79 -15.70 -10.49
CA ILE A 50 -10.23 -16.23 -9.24
C ILE A 50 -8.72 -15.93 -9.16
N THR A 51 -7.99 -16.14 -10.26
CA THR A 51 -6.55 -15.85 -10.32
C THR A 51 -6.26 -14.36 -10.08
N ALA A 52 -7.07 -13.46 -10.64
CA ALA A 52 -6.94 -12.02 -10.43
C ALA A 52 -7.21 -11.61 -8.97
N VAL A 53 -8.23 -12.20 -8.33
CA VAL A 53 -8.53 -11.96 -6.91
C VAL A 53 -7.39 -12.45 -6.03
N VAL A 54 -6.82 -13.63 -6.31
CA VAL A 54 -5.64 -14.13 -5.59
C VAL A 54 -4.45 -13.20 -5.77
N ALA A 55 -4.19 -12.72 -6.99
CA ALA A 55 -3.12 -11.76 -7.27
C ALA A 55 -3.30 -10.45 -6.49
N ALA A 56 -4.52 -9.92 -6.40
CA ALA A 56 -4.82 -8.71 -5.63
C ALA A 56 -4.53 -8.89 -4.13
N ASN A 57 -4.88 -10.04 -3.55
CA ASN A 57 -4.59 -10.35 -2.16
C ASN A 57 -3.08 -10.47 -1.89
N ILE A 58 -2.32 -11.03 -2.85
CA ILE A 58 -0.85 -11.07 -2.76
C ILE A 58 -0.27 -9.65 -2.72
N ILE A 59 -0.75 -8.75 -3.58
CA ILE A 59 -0.30 -7.34 -3.60
C ILE A 59 -0.61 -6.66 -2.27
N LEU A 60 -1.80 -6.89 -1.70
CA LEU A 60 -2.19 -6.34 -0.41
C LEU A 60 -1.21 -6.78 0.69
N VAL A 61 -0.85 -8.07 0.74
CA VAL A 61 0.13 -8.57 1.70
C VAL A 61 1.52 -7.94 1.46
N CYS A 62 1.96 -7.86 0.20
CA CYS A 62 3.21 -7.18 -0.16
C CYS A 62 3.22 -5.71 0.28
N TYR A 63 2.11 -4.98 0.11
CA TYR A 63 1.96 -3.61 0.59
C TYR A 63 2.17 -3.51 2.09
N ILE A 64 1.46 -4.35 2.86
CA ILE A 64 1.59 -4.36 4.31
C ILE A 64 3.04 -4.60 4.72
N VAL A 65 3.71 -5.59 4.13
CA VAL A 65 5.12 -5.90 4.45
C VAL A 65 6.05 -4.74 4.11
N VAL A 66 5.90 -4.11 2.93
CA VAL A 66 6.73 -2.98 2.52
C VAL A 66 6.48 -1.77 3.42
N SER A 67 5.22 -1.43 3.68
CA SER A 67 4.85 -0.34 4.58
C SER A 67 5.39 -0.55 5.99
N LEU A 68 5.31 -1.76 6.54
CA LEU A 68 5.90 -2.07 7.85
C LEU A 68 7.43 -1.92 7.87
N ARG A 69 8.12 -2.15 6.74
CA ARG A 69 9.57 -1.93 6.64
C ARG A 69 9.91 -0.45 6.49
N GLU A 70 9.12 0.29 5.73
CA GLU A 70 9.20 1.75 5.57
C GLU A 70 9.01 2.44 6.94
N ASP A 71 7.96 2.06 7.68
CA ASP A 71 7.63 2.58 9.02
C ASP A 71 8.78 2.39 10.01
N ARG A 72 9.43 1.22 9.97
CA ARG A 72 10.59 0.91 10.83
C ARG A 72 11.82 1.74 10.47
N ARG A 73 12.04 2.04 9.18
CA ARG A 73 13.17 2.85 8.70
C ARG A 73 12.97 4.34 8.99
N GLY A 74 11.72 4.81 9.02
CA GLY A 74 11.36 6.20 9.34
C GLY A 74 11.23 6.53 10.82
N ARG A 75 11.24 5.54 11.72
CA ARG A 75 11.09 5.76 13.18
C ARG A 75 12.38 6.29 13.82
N LYS A 76 12.68 7.57 13.64
CA LYS A 76 13.13 8.38 14.79
C LYS A 76 11.95 8.50 15.76
N PRO A 77 12.17 8.48 17.09
CA PRO A 77 11.08 8.51 18.05
C PRO A 77 10.33 9.83 17.92
N GLN A 78 9.27 9.85 17.11
CA GLN A 78 8.29 10.92 17.14
C GLN A 78 7.54 10.78 18.47
N PRO A 79 7.52 11.83 19.31
CA PRO A 79 6.72 11.84 20.53
C PRO A 79 5.29 11.43 20.18
N PRO A 80 4.61 10.66 21.04
CA PRO A 80 3.23 10.26 20.79
C PRO A 80 2.43 11.52 20.47
N GLU A 81 1.91 11.60 19.25
CA GLU A 81 0.93 12.61 18.88
C GLU A 81 -0.21 12.43 19.87
N LYS A 82 -0.29 13.37 20.82
CA LYS A 82 -1.25 13.36 21.90
C LYS A 82 -2.61 13.20 21.23
N ALA A 83 -3.22 12.03 21.46
CA ALA A 83 -4.64 11.83 21.28
C ALA A 83 -5.31 13.07 21.87
N ARG A 84 -5.84 13.95 21.01
CA ARG A 84 -6.59 15.12 21.45
C ARG A 84 -7.74 14.57 22.27
N PRO A 85 -7.75 14.72 23.61
CA PRO A 85 -8.92 14.33 24.36
C PRO A 85 -10.02 15.30 23.95
N GLU A 86 -11.12 14.75 23.42
CA GLU A 86 -12.35 15.49 23.20
C GLU A 86 -12.67 16.34 24.44
N SER A 87 -12.96 17.63 24.24
CA SER A 87 -13.37 18.57 25.28
C SER A 87 -14.52 18.01 26.11
N LYS A 88 -14.20 17.46 27.28
CA LYS A 88 -15.18 17.24 28.33
C LYS A 88 -15.39 18.54 29.10
N LYS A 89 -16.62 19.05 28.95
CA LYS A 89 -17.45 19.64 30.02
C LYS A 89 -17.14 21.09 30.39
N ASP A 90 -17.75 22.02 29.65
CA ASP A 90 -18.10 23.33 30.20
C ASP A 90 -19.29 23.12 31.16
N LYS A 91 -19.12 23.54 32.41
CA LYS A 91 -20.12 23.52 33.49
C LYS A 91 -20.28 24.95 33.96
#